data_AF-A0A6J7QZ72-F1
#
_entry.id   AF-A0A6J7QZ72-F1
#
_cell.length_a   1.000
_cell.length_b   1.000
_cell.length_c   1.000
_cell.angle_alpha   90.00
_cell.angle_beta   90.00
_cell.angle_gamma   90.00
#
_symmetry.space_group_name_H-M   'P 1'
#
loop_
_entity.id
_entity.type
_entity.pdbx_description
1 polymer ?
#
loop_
_entity_poly.entity_id
_entity_poly.type
_entity_poly.pdbx_seq_one_letter_code
_entity_poly.pdbx_strand_id
1 'polypeptide(L)' 'MVEGVALNHLVGREFMVGEVRMLGVGLAEPCAYLEEISGVKARQPLIHRGGLRAEVLTSGRIVVADKVTVV' A
#
# COMPACT_ATOMS: atom_id res chain seq x y z
N MET A 1 0.73 -8.72 -6.73
CA MET A 1 -0.27 -8.50 -5.67
C MET A 1 0.41 -8.80 -4.34
N VAL A 2 0.05 -8.08 -3.27
CA VAL A 2 0.52 -8.39 -1.91
C VAL A 2 -0.54 -9.25 -1.24
N GLU A 3 -0.13 -10.32 -0.58
CA GLU A 3 -1.03 -11.30 0.04
C GLU A 3 -0.57 -11.62 1.47
N GLY A 4 -1.49 -12.05 2.33
CA GLY A 4 -1.18 -12.45 3.71
C GLY A 4 -0.78 -11.31 4.65
N VAL A 5 -0.92 -10.04 4.23
CA VAL A 5 -0.53 -8.86 5.01
C VAL A 5 -1.73 -7.96 5.26
N ALA A 6 -1.97 -7.64 6.53
CA ALA A 6 -2.97 -6.65 6.92
C ALA A 6 -2.43 -5.23 6.68
N LEU A 7 -2.53 -4.73 5.44
CA LEU A 7 -1.99 -3.43 5.03
C LEU A 7 -2.45 -2.26 5.91
N ASN A 8 -3.71 -2.27 6.36
CA ASN A 8 -4.24 -1.22 7.21
C ASN A 8 -3.50 -1.13 8.57
N HIS A 9 -2.91 -2.22 9.05
CA HIS A 9 -2.14 -2.24 10.29
C HIS A 9 -0.73 -1.65 10.14
N LEU A 10 -0.28 -1.40 8.90
CA LEU A 10 1.02 -0.78 8.62
C LEU A 10 0.96 0.75 8.58
N VAL A 11 -0.23 1.34 8.68
CA VAL A 11 -0.37 2.80 8.76
C VAL A 11 0.34 3.32 10.02
N GLY A 12 1.25 4.28 9.84
CA GLY A 12 2.11 4.85 10.86
C GLY A 12 3.28 3.94 11.30
N ARG A 13 3.55 2.83 10.59
CA ARG A 13 4.59 1.87 10.97
C ARG A 13 5.66 1.72 9.89
N GLU A 14 6.88 1.51 10.34
CA GLU A 14 7.96 1.03 9.48
C GLU A 14 7.80 -0.46 9.19
N PHE A 15 8.07 -0.85 7.96
CA PHE A 15 8.09 -2.24 7.52
C PHE A 15 9.14 -2.41 6.41
N MET A 16 9.52 -3.65 6.16
CA MET A 16 10.44 -4.02 5.10
C MET A 16 9.67 -4.64 3.94
N VAL A 17 10.13 -4.37 2.71
CA VAL A 17 9.80 -5.13 1.51
C VAL A 17 11.12 -5.53 0.87
N GLY A 18 11.49 -6.82 0.98
CA GLY A 18 12.83 -7.25 0.57
C GLY A 18 13.91 -6.50 1.35
N GLU A 19 14.77 -5.76 0.64
CA GLU A 19 15.86 -4.96 1.22
C GLU A 19 15.46 -3.52 1.57
N VAL A 20 14.26 -3.08 1.18
CA VAL A 20 13.83 -1.69 1.27
C VAL A 20 12.98 -1.47 2.51
N ARG A 21 13.35 -0.46 3.32
CA ARG A 21 12.57 0.00 4.46
C ARG A 21 11.59 1.07 4.01
N MET A 22 10.34 0.93 4.45
CA MET A 22 9.25 1.83 4.11
C MET A 22 8.47 2.25 5.35
N LEU A 23 7.85 3.42 5.30
CA LEU A 23 6.89 3.91 6.30
C LEU A 23 5.50 3.92 5.69
N GLY A 24 4.54 3.20 6.29
CA GLY A 24 3.14 3.30 5.87
C GLY A 24 2.56 4.65 6.29
N VAL A 25 2.20 5.50 5.33
CA VAL A 25 1.73 6.88 5.61
C VAL A 25 0.21 7.00 5.67
N GLY A 26 -0.54 6.08 5.06
CA GLY A 26 -1.99 6.10 5.13
C GLY A 26 -2.66 5.21 4.10
N LEU A 27 -3.98 5.08 4.20
CA LEU A 27 -4.76 4.33 3.24
C LEU A 27 -4.77 5.02 1.87
N ALA A 28 -4.76 4.20 0.82
CA ALA A 28 -4.98 4.65 -0.55
C ALA A 28 -6.49 4.77 -0.81
N GLU A 29 -7.12 5.75 -0.16
CA GLU A 29 -8.56 5.96 -0.32
C GLU A 29 -8.90 6.34 -1.77
N PRO A 30 -9.99 5.79 -2.32
CA PRO A 30 -10.39 6.05 -3.69
C PRO A 30 -10.88 7.50 -3.84
N CYS A 31 -10.56 8.14 -4.96
CA CYS A 31 -10.93 9.52 -5.24
C CYS A 31 -11.85 9.64 -6.47
N ALA A 32 -12.47 10.80 -6.66
CA ALA A 32 -13.33 11.05 -7.83
C ALA A 32 -12.57 10.84 -9.16
N TYR A 33 -11.29 11.23 -9.17
CA TYR A 33 -10.42 11.03 -10.33
C TYR A 33 -10.26 9.55 -10.70
N LEU A 34 -10.20 8.63 -9.71
CA LEU A 34 -10.16 7.19 -9.97
C LEU A 34 -11.42 6.71 -10.70
N GLU A 35 -12.61 7.18 -10.31
CA GLU A 35 -13.86 6.79 -10.98
C GLU A 35 -13.92 7.31 -12.41
N GLU A 36 -13.42 8.53 -12.64
CA GLU A 36 -13.35 9.14 -13.96
C GLU A 36 -12.47 8.31 -14.91
N ILE A 37 -11.26 7.97 -14.49
CA ILE A 37 -10.31 7.22 -15.34
C ILE A 37 -10.68 5.73 -15.50
N SER A 38 -11.35 5.14 -14.52
CA SER A 38 -11.71 3.71 -14.54
C SER A 38 -13.07 3.44 -15.17
N GLY A 39 -13.93 4.47 -15.31
CA GLY A 39 -15.29 4.33 -15.81
C GLY A 39 -16.24 3.54 -14.89
N VAL A 40 -15.80 3.24 -13.66
CA VAL A 40 -16.57 2.47 -12.68
C VAL A 40 -16.78 3.26 -11.39
N LYS A 41 -17.93 3.02 -10.73
CA LYS A 41 -18.25 3.60 -9.42
C LYS A 41 -17.45 2.91 -8.31
N ALA A 42 -16.14 3.16 -8.29
CA ALA A 42 -15.18 2.47 -7.44
C ALA A 42 -15.02 3.08 -6.04
N ARG A 43 -15.49 4.30 -5.76
CA ARG A 43 -15.27 4.94 -4.45
C ARG A 43 -15.84 4.11 -3.31
N GLN A 44 -17.16 3.92 -3.30
CA GLN A 44 -17.85 3.26 -2.21
C GLN A 44 -17.38 1.81 -1.93
N PRO A 45 -17.14 0.95 -2.94
CA PRO A 45 -16.64 -0.40 -2.69
C PRO A 45 -15.17 -0.46 -2.24
N LEU A 46 -14.36 0.57 -2.53
CA LEU A 46 -12.93 0.59 -2.20
C LEU A 46 -12.57 1.41 -0.96
N ILE A 47 -13.54 2.01 -0.27
CA ILE A 47 -13.28 2.69 1.02
C ILE A 47 -12.58 1.71 1.96
N HIS A 48 -11.43 2.15 2.51
CA HIS A 48 -10.55 1.35 3.37
C HIS A 48 -9.99 0.06 2.76
N ARG A 49 -10.12 -0.13 1.44
CA ARG A 49 -9.71 -1.32 0.67
C ARG A 49 -8.89 -0.99 -0.58
N GLY A 50 -8.56 0.27 -0.81
CA GLY A 50 -7.73 0.70 -1.95
C GLY A 50 -6.23 0.40 -1.80
N GLY A 51 -5.77 -0.04 -0.62
CA GLY A 51 -4.38 -0.37 -0.33
C GLY A 51 -3.71 0.62 0.62
N LEU A 52 -2.37 0.61 0.61
CA LEU A 52 -1.52 1.41 1.49
C LEU A 52 -0.63 2.33 0.68
N ARG A 53 -0.54 3.60 1.07
CA ARG A 53 0.52 4.52 0.64
C ARG A 53 1.69 4.38 1.60
N ALA A 54 2.89 4.33 1.06
CA ALA A 54 4.12 4.23 1.84
C ALA A 54 5.22 5.14 1.28
N GLU A 55 6.07 5.63 2.17
CA GLU A 55 7.28 6.38 1.84
C GLU A 55 8.50 5.45 1.89
N VAL A 56 9.44 5.65 0.96
CA VAL A 56 10.68 4.88 0.89
C VAL A 56 11.72 5.53 1.80
N LEU A 57 12.16 4.82 2.83
CA LEU A 57 13.14 5.30 3.81
C LEU A 57 14.58 4.92 3.47
N THR A 58 14.78 3.83 2.71
CA THR A 58 16.10 3.38 2.28
C THR A 58 16.12 3.03 0.79
N SER A 59 17.28 3.17 0.15
CA SER A 59 17.50 2.64 -1.19
C SER A 59 17.76 1.14 -1.12
N GLY A 60 17.36 0.41 -2.16
CA GLY A 60 17.55 -1.03 -2.26
C GLY A 60 16.81 -1.61 -3.46
N ARG A 61 16.89 -2.93 -3.64
CA ARG A 61 16.18 -3.62 -4.71
C ARG A 61 14.96 -4.35 -4.16
N ILE A 62 13.86 -4.28 -4.90
CA ILE A 62 12.66 -5.09 -4.67
C ILE A 62 12.45 -5.97 -5.89
N VAL A 63 12.14 -7.24 -5.66
CA VAL A 63 11.77 -8.21 -6.69
C VAL A 63 10.42 -8.85 -6.38
N VAL A 64 9.80 -9.47 -7.39
CA VAL A 64 8.57 -10.23 -7.19
C VAL A 64 8.83 -11.35 -6.17
N ALA A 65 7.87 -11.58 -5.28
CA ALA A 65 7.91 -12.52 -4.15
C ALA A 65 8.76 -12.09 -2.95
N ASP A 66 9.29 -10.87 -2.92
CA ASP A 66 9.84 -10.31 -1.69
C ASP A 66 8.81 -10.27 -0.57
N LYS A 67 9.28 -10.63 0.62
CA LYS A 67 8.44 -10.69 1.82
C LYS A 67 8.23 -9.29 2.38
N VAL A 68 7.04 -9.10 2.93
CA VAL A 68 6.72 -7.95 3.77
C VAL A 68 6.86 -8.35 5.23
N THR A 69 7.70 -7.65 5.98
CA THR A 69 7.90 -7.91 7.42
C THR A 69 7.81 -6.63 8.22
N VAL A 70 7.12 -6.69 9.37
CA VAL A 70 7.04 -5.56 10.31
C VAL A 70 8.36 -5.48 11.09
N VAL A 71 8.86 -4.26 11.29
CA VAL A 71 10.04 -3.98 12.13
C VAL A 71 9.67 -3.99 13.61
#